data_AF-A0A8T2W4U9-F1
#
_entry.id   AF-A0A8T2W4U9-F1
#
_cell.length_a   1.000
_cell.length_b   1.000
_cell.length_c   1.000
_cell.angle_alpha   90.00
_cell.angle_beta   90.00
_cell.angle_gamma   90.00
#
_symmetry.space_group_name_H-M   'P 1'
#
loop_
_entity.id
_entity.type
_entity.pdbx_description
1 polymer ?
#
loop_
_entity_poly.entity_id
_entity_poly.type
_entity_poly.pdbx_seq_one_letter_code
_entity_poly.pdbx_strand_id
1 'polypeptide(L)'
;MESPKRPATGQSRTLLLFVMGAMLLAPMLWTHIGPSVKLGVAITAAPDVPAATEDTQERILLGSALPELPEPQRPCRPGRKLPKLVPLQQWISAKQRPREAITLMTQLSADRLSMLENQCRTWPDPIIAAVYVPLFRNRTGGAPYVATYQNTTMDDIIRGINSFHQFMESTAQCALRIELVGQYLSRRNPQQYPINSLRNRALTLANTELVLMLDVDFVASPMLGLPEPGYRDPAVYNQMVEMTNKKKALVLPAFEITNRKQDLTMAQNYARSMVVAGKEQVQQGYKEGTLDAFNGRDAPWGHGPTNTTKWVRLSRPILYRVVYEPKYEPFVILSRRLAPWADERFVGYGGNKIAYINQLHGLGFGFHAHPYGFAIHVPHVRTRAANLFVLHKQRGEAEMEELRLEVEAQVRRRNYIPMIKGCNPHIEEEEDPVEPHVDDVENDVLEEQSSDNAVPPPPTGSTAEEPSDGNDPNDKIEEEEDDADIDAADYDYEEEEEEGTHADSTKHSEKRKKKSVDDYDYDEDA
;
A
#
# COMPACT_ATOMS: atom_id res chain seq x y z
N MET A 1 -52.82 37.57 -29.68
CA MET A 1 -54.23 37.23 -29.42
C MET A 1 -54.54 35.96 -30.18
N GLU A 2 -55.10 34.88 -29.63
CA GLU A 2 -55.41 34.50 -28.24
C GLU A 2 -55.52 32.96 -28.16
N SER A 3 -54.94 32.35 -27.12
CA SER A 3 -55.58 31.38 -26.20
C SER A 3 -56.16 30.02 -26.72
N PRO A 4 -56.38 29.01 -25.84
CA PRO A 4 -56.09 27.59 -26.18
C PRO A 4 -57.22 26.58 -25.84
N LYS A 5 -56.98 25.24 -25.98
CA LYS A 5 -57.20 24.19 -24.93
C LYS A 5 -57.02 22.72 -25.40
N ARG A 6 -56.77 21.83 -24.41
CA ARG A 6 -56.75 20.33 -24.42
C ARG A 6 -58.22 19.77 -24.28
N PRO A 7 -58.60 18.50 -23.97
CA PRO A 7 -57.92 17.32 -23.34
C PRO A 7 -58.02 16.03 -24.24
N ALA A 8 -57.84 14.76 -23.82
CA ALA A 8 -57.73 14.11 -22.50
C ALA A 8 -56.78 12.88 -22.48
N THR A 9 -57.07 11.85 -21.66
CA THR A 9 -56.16 10.76 -21.23
C THR A 9 -56.82 9.37 -21.22
N GLY A 10 -56.03 8.30 -21.45
CA GLY A 10 -56.41 6.91 -21.17
C GLY A 10 -55.52 6.27 -20.09
N GLN A 11 -56.12 5.48 -19.19
CA GLN A 11 -55.40 4.71 -18.17
C GLN A 11 -55.27 3.23 -18.56
N SER A 12 -54.19 2.59 -18.13
CA SER A 12 -54.14 1.13 -17.98
C SER A 12 -53.37 0.76 -16.70
N ARG A 13 -53.87 -0.23 -15.98
CA ARG A 13 -53.25 -0.85 -14.79
C ARG A 13 -53.54 -2.35 -14.85
N THR A 14 -52.52 -3.17 -14.62
CA THR A 14 -52.69 -4.60 -14.31
C THR A 14 -51.61 -4.98 -13.31
N LEU A 15 -51.97 -5.77 -12.30
CA LEU A 15 -51.16 -6.07 -11.12
C LEU A 15 -50.98 -7.59 -10.94
N LEU A 16 -49.85 -7.98 -10.35
CA LEU A 16 -49.48 -9.32 -9.87
C LEU A 16 -50.62 -10.12 -9.20
N LEU A 17 -50.59 -11.46 -9.35
CA LEU A 17 -50.71 -12.44 -8.25
C LEU A 17 -50.50 -13.90 -8.70
N PHE A 18 -50.34 -14.81 -7.71
CA PHE A 18 -50.09 -16.27 -7.70
C PHE A 18 -48.63 -16.72 -7.53
N VAL A 19 -48.27 -17.71 -6.70
CA VAL A 19 -48.60 -18.21 -5.33
C VAL A 19 -47.72 -19.47 -5.13
N MET A 20 -47.39 -19.82 -3.88
CA MET A 20 -46.55 -20.97 -3.51
C MET A 20 -47.11 -22.36 -3.89
N GLY A 21 -46.23 -23.35 -4.01
CA GLY A 21 -46.58 -24.78 -3.94
C GLY A 21 -45.33 -25.68 -3.99
N ALA A 22 -45.12 -26.55 -3.01
CA ALA A 22 -43.96 -27.43 -2.90
C ALA A 22 -44.38 -28.89 -2.68
N MET A 23 -43.59 -29.86 -3.19
CA MET A 23 -43.17 -31.13 -2.54
C MET A 23 -42.83 -32.26 -3.54
N LEU A 24 -41.67 -32.88 -3.29
CA LEU A 24 -41.36 -34.32 -3.29
C LEU A 24 -41.82 -35.22 -4.47
N LEU A 25 -40.87 -35.89 -5.15
CA LEU A 25 -40.62 -37.34 -5.01
C LEU A 25 -39.51 -37.88 -5.93
N ALA A 26 -38.65 -38.72 -5.35
CA ALA A 26 -37.81 -39.77 -5.95
C ALA A 26 -37.88 -40.98 -4.98
N PRO A 27 -37.36 -42.21 -5.24
CA PRO A 27 -36.47 -42.65 -6.34
C PRO A 27 -36.79 -44.05 -6.96
N MET A 28 -36.05 -44.45 -8.00
CA MET A 28 -35.60 -45.85 -8.26
C MET A 28 -34.26 -45.81 -9.01
N LEU A 29 -33.15 -46.40 -8.53
CA LEU A 29 -32.78 -47.82 -8.45
C LEU A 29 -32.60 -48.52 -9.81
N TRP A 30 -31.34 -48.68 -10.23
CA TRP A 30 -30.86 -49.83 -11.01
C TRP A 30 -29.42 -50.17 -10.60
N THR A 31 -29.07 -51.46 -10.66
CA THR A 31 -27.80 -52.01 -10.17
C THR A 31 -27.11 -52.80 -11.27
N HIS A 32 -25.78 -52.76 -11.32
CA HIS A 32 -24.97 -53.80 -11.97
C HIS A 32 -23.62 -53.92 -11.25
N ILE A 33 -23.08 -55.14 -11.24
CA ILE A 33 -22.05 -55.58 -10.28
C ILE A 33 -20.74 -55.97 -10.98
N GLY A 34 -19.64 -55.45 -10.44
CA GLY A 34 -18.34 -56.13 -10.31
C GLY A 34 -17.29 -55.92 -11.41
N PRO A 35 -16.02 -56.34 -11.16
CA PRO A 35 -15.44 -56.78 -9.89
C PRO A 35 -14.24 -55.93 -9.41
N SER A 36 -14.05 -55.82 -8.08
CA SER A 36 -12.91 -55.13 -7.48
C SER A 36 -11.66 -56.02 -7.38
N VAL A 37 -10.51 -55.50 -7.80
CA VAL A 37 -9.20 -56.14 -7.54
C VAL A 37 -8.79 -55.88 -6.09
N LYS A 38 -8.52 -56.94 -5.33
CA LYS A 38 -7.92 -56.85 -3.99
C LYS A 38 -6.40 -56.83 -4.10
N LEU A 39 -5.76 -55.75 -3.69
CA LEU A 39 -4.35 -55.76 -3.29
C LEU A 39 -4.29 -55.77 -1.76
N GLY A 40 -3.78 -56.87 -1.19
CA GLY A 40 -3.55 -56.98 0.25
C GLY A 40 -2.17 -56.44 0.63
N VAL A 41 -2.11 -55.52 1.58
CA VAL A 41 -0.88 -55.15 2.30
C VAL A 41 -1.14 -55.40 3.78
N ALA A 42 -0.30 -56.22 4.40
CA ALA A 42 -0.41 -56.54 5.82
C ALA A 42 0.07 -55.36 6.67
N ILE A 43 -0.71 -54.99 7.68
CA ILE A 43 -0.29 -54.05 8.73
C ILE A 43 -0.02 -54.89 9.99
N THR A 44 1.21 -54.91 10.45
CA THR A 44 1.59 -55.51 11.73
C THR A 44 1.20 -54.59 12.88
N ALA A 45 0.54 -55.13 13.90
CA ALA A 45 0.17 -54.38 15.09
C ALA A 45 1.40 -53.96 15.92
N ALA A 46 1.34 -52.76 16.49
CA ALA A 46 2.26 -52.26 17.51
C ALA A 46 1.57 -52.28 18.89
N PRO A 47 2.31 -52.40 20.01
CA PRO A 47 1.74 -52.73 21.32
C PRO A 47 1.10 -51.53 22.04
N ASP A 48 0.30 -51.85 23.06
CA ASP A 48 -0.50 -50.92 23.85
C ASP A 48 0.30 -49.78 24.52
N VAL A 49 -0.25 -48.58 24.49
CA VAL A 49 0.20 -47.41 25.25
C VAL A 49 -0.84 -47.11 26.33
N PRO A 50 -0.46 -46.95 27.62
CA PRO A 50 -1.42 -46.74 28.70
C PRO A 50 -2.15 -45.41 28.58
N ALA A 51 -3.41 -45.38 29.02
CA ALA A 51 -4.25 -44.19 29.00
C ALA A 51 -3.65 -43.07 29.88
N ALA A 52 -3.52 -41.87 29.31
CA ALA A 52 -3.03 -40.69 30.02
C ALA A 52 -4.11 -40.12 30.95
N THR A 53 -3.69 -39.64 32.12
CA THR A 53 -4.55 -39.06 33.17
C THR A 53 -5.03 -37.65 32.82
N GLU A 54 -6.08 -37.18 33.52
CA GLU A 54 -6.79 -35.90 33.25
C GLU A 54 -5.90 -34.65 33.19
N ASP A 55 -4.73 -34.67 33.85
CA ASP A 55 -3.69 -33.62 33.80
C ASP A 55 -3.11 -33.35 32.39
N THR A 56 -3.50 -34.14 31.39
CA THR A 56 -3.06 -34.00 29.99
C THR A 56 -4.00 -33.10 29.16
N GLN A 57 -5.23 -32.80 29.62
CA GLN A 57 -6.22 -32.08 28.81
C GLN A 57 -5.97 -30.56 28.68
N GLU A 58 -5.33 -29.91 29.66
CA GLU A 58 -5.01 -28.47 29.56
C GLU A 58 -3.87 -28.14 28.56
N ARG A 59 -3.09 -29.13 28.10
CA ARG A 59 -2.00 -28.91 27.13
C ARG A 59 -2.40 -29.01 25.66
N ILE A 60 -3.68 -29.24 25.35
CA ILE A 60 -4.19 -29.43 23.97
C ILE A 60 -4.79 -28.11 23.39
N LEU A 61 -4.50 -26.95 24.00
CA LEU A 61 -4.92 -25.62 23.52
C LEU A 61 -3.78 -24.75 22.94
N LEU A 62 -2.60 -25.31 22.73
CA LEU A 62 -1.54 -24.68 21.93
C LEU A 62 -1.26 -25.54 20.70
N GLY A 63 -1.47 -24.95 19.51
CA GLY A 63 -1.30 -25.65 18.24
C GLY A 63 0.12 -26.21 18.11
N SER A 64 0.22 -27.44 17.59
CA SER A 64 1.47 -28.18 17.45
C SER A 64 2.44 -27.45 16.53
N ALA A 65 3.33 -26.64 17.10
CA ALA A 65 4.47 -26.08 16.40
C ALA A 65 5.39 -27.23 15.95
N LEU A 66 5.70 -27.26 14.66
CA LEU A 66 6.86 -28.01 14.17
C LEU A 66 8.09 -27.45 14.89
N PRO A 67 9.07 -28.28 15.28
CA PRO A 67 10.27 -27.80 15.96
C PRO A 67 11.01 -26.80 15.06
N GLU A 68 11.03 -25.53 15.46
CA GLU A 68 11.71 -24.47 14.74
C GLU A 68 13.22 -24.73 14.75
N LEU A 69 13.76 -25.19 13.62
CA LEU A 69 15.18 -25.06 13.34
C LEU A 69 15.50 -23.56 13.35
N PRO A 70 16.59 -23.12 14.01
CA PRO A 70 16.93 -21.71 14.11
C PRO A 70 17.05 -21.10 12.71
N GLU A 71 16.32 -20.03 12.45
CA GLU A 71 16.39 -19.36 11.15
C GLU A 71 17.81 -18.85 10.90
N PRO A 72 18.36 -19.07 9.69
CA PRO A 72 19.68 -18.55 9.33
C PRO A 72 19.65 -17.03 9.46
N GLN A 73 20.55 -16.49 10.27
CA GLN A 73 20.64 -15.04 10.48
C GLN A 73 20.90 -14.34 9.14
N ARG A 74 19.99 -13.44 8.77
CA ARG A 74 20.10 -12.59 7.58
C ARG A 74 21.21 -11.55 7.82
N PRO A 75 22.26 -11.47 6.98
CA PRO A 75 23.32 -10.48 7.14
C PRO A 75 22.79 -9.04 7.10
N CYS A 76 23.31 -8.20 8.00
CA CYS A 76 23.03 -6.77 8.09
C CYS A 76 24.26 -6.02 8.65
N ARG A 77 24.20 -4.68 8.64
CA ARG A 77 25.07 -3.81 9.42
C ARG A 77 24.23 -2.89 10.31
N PRO A 78 24.68 -2.52 11.52
CA PRO A 78 24.02 -1.47 12.29
C PRO A 78 24.18 -0.12 11.57
N GLY A 79 23.13 0.70 11.58
CA GLY A 79 23.16 2.07 11.07
C GLY A 79 22.75 3.07 12.16
N ARG A 80 23.54 4.14 12.33
CA ARG A 80 23.33 5.12 13.41
C ARG A 80 22.08 5.99 13.21
N LYS A 81 21.87 6.48 11.97
CA LYS A 81 20.75 7.38 11.61
C LYS A 81 19.65 6.64 10.83
N LEU A 82 19.10 5.57 11.40
CA LEU A 82 17.99 4.80 10.83
C LEU A 82 16.64 5.14 11.50
N PRO A 83 15.49 4.94 10.82
CA PRO A 83 14.18 5.13 11.43
C PRO A 83 13.99 4.34 12.72
N LYS A 84 13.60 5.03 13.80
CA LYS A 84 13.30 4.43 15.10
C LYS A 84 11.80 4.12 15.20
N LEU A 85 11.40 2.96 14.69
CA LEU A 85 10.02 2.46 14.74
C LEU A 85 9.61 2.07 16.17
N VAL A 86 8.42 2.49 16.60
CA VAL A 86 7.82 2.21 17.89
C VAL A 86 6.51 1.44 17.68
N PRO A 87 6.42 0.14 18.03
CA PRO A 87 5.14 -0.58 18.01
C PRO A 87 4.16 0.08 18.99
N LEU A 88 2.96 0.44 18.49
CA LEU A 88 1.92 1.08 19.30
C LEU A 88 0.82 0.09 19.67
N GLN A 89 0.30 -0.66 18.70
CA GLN A 89 -0.75 -1.66 18.92
C GLN A 89 -0.78 -2.72 17.82
N GLN A 90 -1.28 -3.91 18.14
CA GLN A 90 -1.49 -5.00 17.18
C GLN A 90 -2.94 -5.48 17.19
N TRP A 91 -3.42 -5.88 16.02
CA TRP A 91 -4.64 -6.64 15.82
C TRP A 91 -4.30 -7.92 15.07
N ILE A 92 -4.78 -9.06 15.55
CA ILE A 92 -4.45 -10.38 15.02
C ILE A 92 -5.77 -11.11 14.75
N SER A 93 -5.97 -11.55 13.51
CA SER A 93 -7.10 -12.39 13.12
C SER A 93 -7.12 -13.70 13.91
N ALA A 94 -8.31 -14.13 14.33
CA ALA A 94 -8.57 -15.41 14.98
C ALA A 94 -8.73 -16.56 13.96
N LYS A 95 -8.82 -16.25 12.66
CA LYS A 95 -8.96 -17.26 11.59
C LYS A 95 -7.77 -18.20 11.55
N GLN A 96 -8.08 -19.49 11.42
CA GLN A 96 -7.05 -20.51 11.19
C GLN A 96 -6.41 -20.33 9.82
N ARG A 97 -5.13 -20.69 9.75
CA ARG A 97 -4.30 -20.54 8.55
C ARG A 97 -3.88 -21.94 8.11
N PRO A 98 -4.17 -22.37 6.87
CA PRO A 98 -3.74 -23.69 6.38
C PRO A 98 -2.21 -23.73 6.25
N ARG A 99 -1.63 -24.93 6.20
CA ARG A 99 -0.18 -25.12 6.06
C ARG A 99 0.32 -24.51 4.74
N GLU A 100 -0.42 -24.76 3.67
CA GLU A 100 -0.20 -24.26 2.32
C GLU A 100 -0.67 -22.80 2.15
N ALA A 101 -0.19 -21.90 3.03
CA ALA A 101 -0.50 -20.48 3.01
C ALA A 101 0.70 -19.62 2.57
N ILE A 102 0.42 -18.50 1.92
CA ILE A 102 1.43 -17.51 1.50
C ILE A 102 1.09 -16.17 2.16
N THR A 103 1.99 -15.65 3.01
CA THR A 103 1.74 -14.36 3.67
C THR A 103 1.95 -13.22 2.68
N LEU A 104 0.91 -12.41 2.44
CA LEU A 104 1.03 -11.12 1.77
C LEU A 104 1.53 -10.09 2.79
N MET A 105 2.68 -9.47 2.50
CA MET A 105 3.28 -8.42 3.32
C MET A 105 3.10 -7.08 2.61
N THR A 106 2.51 -6.13 3.34
CA THR A 106 2.26 -4.77 2.87
C THR A 106 2.56 -3.74 3.95
N GLN A 107 2.67 -2.48 3.54
CA GLN A 107 2.93 -1.33 4.40
C GLN A 107 2.13 -0.14 3.87
N LEU A 108 1.66 0.72 4.78
CA LEU A 108 0.78 1.83 4.46
C LEU A 108 0.79 2.90 5.55
N SER A 109 0.42 4.14 5.22
CA SER A 109 -0.01 5.14 6.21
C SER A 109 -1.46 4.90 6.64
N ALA A 110 -1.88 5.43 7.78
CA ALA A 110 -3.22 5.20 8.34
C ALA A 110 -4.36 5.69 7.43
N ASP A 111 -4.15 6.73 6.61
CA ASP A 111 -5.09 7.22 5.59
C ASP A 111 -5.34 6.25 4.42
N ARG A 112 -4.54 5.18 4.29
CA ARG A 112 -4.63 4.23 3.17
C ARG A 112 -5.32 2.91 3.52
N LEU A 113 -6.00 2.82 4.68
CA LEU A 113 -6.74 1.62 5.10
C LEU A 113 -7.78 1.13 4.07
N SER A 114 -8.41 2.04 3.31
CA SER A 114 -9.35 1.70 2.24
C SER A 114 -8.70 0.93 1.07
N MET A 115 -7.39 1.04 0.88
CA MET A 115 -6.67 0.24 -0.12
C MET A 115 -6.45 -1.19 0.37
N LEU A 116 -6.10 -1.35 1.66
CA LEU A 116 -5.90 -2.64 2.33
C LEU A 116 -7.18 -3.51 2.29
N GLU A 117 -8.37 -2.91 2.26
CA GLU A 117 -9.64 -3.63 2.06
C GLU A 117 -9.62 -4.51 0.81
N ASN A 118 -9.07 -4.02 -0.30
CA ASN A 118 -9.06 -4.76 -1.56
C ASN A 118 -8.17 -6.01 -1.46
N GLN A 119 -7.02 -5.89 -0.80
CA GLN A 119 -6.13 -7.02 -0.53
C GLN A 119 -6.83 -8.03 0.39
N CYS A 120 -7.49 -7.57 1.47
CA CYS A 120 -8.18 -8.47 2.39
C CYS A 120 -9.40 -9.20 1.80
N ARG A 121 -10.18 -8.52 0.95
CA ARG A 121 -11.33 -9.11 0.26
C ARG A 121 -10.96 -10.13 -0.81
N THR A 122 -9.72 -10.13 -1.31
CA THR A 122 -9.30 -10.98 -2.44
C THR A 122 -8.24 -12.00 -2.08
N TRP A 123 -7.32 -11.71 -1.17
CA TRP A 123 -6.30 -12.66 -0.73
C TRP A 123 -6.86 -13.55 0.39
N PRO A 124 -7.04 -14.87 0.15
CA PRO A 124 -7.72 -15.78 1.09
C PRO A 124 -6.77 -16.30 2.20
N ASP A 125 -5.68 -15.60 2.44
CA ASP A 125 -4.50 -16.06 3.15
C ASP A 125 -4.03 -15.00 4.17
N PRO A 126 -2.94 -15.24 4.92
CA PRO A 126 -2.48 -14.28 5.91
C PRO A 126 -2.02 -12.98 5.25
N ILE A 127 -2.48 -11.86 5.79
CA ILE A 127 -2.02 -10.52 5.40
C ILE A 127 -1.35 -9.87 6.60
N ILE A 128 -0.19 -9.26 6.38
CA ILE A 128 0.52 -8.46 7.39
C ILE A 128 0.63 -7.05 6.86
N ALA A 129 -0.04 -6.13 7.56
CA ALA A 129 -0.06 -4.72 7.26
C ALA A 129 0.67 -3.94 8.36
N ALA A 130 1.84 -3.40 8.04
CA ALA A 130 2.52 -2.43 8.90
C ALA A 130 1.95 -1.03 8.63
N VAL A 131 1.05 -0.56 9.51
CA VAL A 131 0.40 0.75 9.42
C VAL A 131 1.25 1.79 10.13
N TYR A 132 1.65 2.84 9.43
CA TYR A 132 2.55 3.88 9.92
C TYR A 132 1.81 5.16 10.31
N VAL A 133 2.24 5.76 11.44
CA VAL A 133 1.84 7.11 11.87
C VAL A 133 3.05 7.94 12.33
N PRO A 134 3.23 9.18 11.85
CA PRO A 134 4.27 10.07 12.36
C PRO A 134 3.87 10.64 13.73
N LEU A 135 4.76 10.51 14.72
CA LEU A 135 4.54 11.01 16.08
C LEU A 135 5.33 12.29 16.31
N PHE A 136 4.69 13.31 16.88
CA PHE A 136 5.34 14.53 17.32
C PHE A 136 5.23 14.66 18.84
N ARG A 137 6.33 15.00 19.50
CA ARG A 137 6.33 15.29 20.95
C ARG A 137 5.54 16.58 21.21
N ASN A 138 4.66 16.55 22.20
CA ASN A 138 3.96 17.74 22.65
C ASN A 138 4.93 18.63 23.46
N ARG A 139 4.97 19.94 23.17
CA ARG A 139 5.83 20.89 23.87
C ARG A 139 5.46 21.05 25.35
N THR A 140 4.19 20.84 25.71
CA THR A 140 3.68 21.00 27.08
C THR A 140 3.73 19.70 27.91
N GLY A 141 4.41 18.66 27.42
CA GLY A 141 4.55 17.38 28.15
C GLY A 141 3.35 16.43 28.04
N GLY A 142 2.33 16.77 27.24
CA GLY A 142 1.19 15.90 26.96
C GLY A 142 1.52 14.70 26.03
N ALA A 143 0.51 13.87 25.79
CA ALA A 143 0.61 12.74 24.86
C ALA A 143 1.09 13.16 23.45
N PRO A 144 1.81 12.30 22.72
CA PRO A 144 2.26 12.61 21.36
C PRO A 144 1.06 12.76 20.40
N TYR A 145 1.20 13.70 19.46
CA TYR A 145 0.15 14.03 18.49
C TYR A 145 0.58 13.69 17.05
N VAL A 146 -0.40 13.55 16.15
CA VAL A 146 -0.17 13.16 14.75
C VAL A 146 -0.51 14.34 13.84
N ALA A 147 0.49 15.18 13.56
CA ALA A 147 0.31 16.44 12.82
C ALA A 147 -0.27 16.27 11.40
N THR A 148 -0.16 15.08 10.81
CA THR A 148 -0.63 14.77 9.44
C THR A 148 -2.14 14.63 9.34
N TYR A 149 -2.84 14.36 10.45
CA TYR A 149 -4.28 14.14 10.46
C TYR A 149 -4.93 15.22 11.32
N GLN A 150 -5.28 16.34 10.69
CA GLN A 150 -6.00 17.45 11.34
C GLN A 150 -7.23 16.91 12.07
N ASN A 151 -7.48 17.41 13.28
CA ASN A 151 -8.60 17.03 14.16
C ASN A 151 -8.74 15.52 14.45
N THR A 152 -7.69 14.71 14.22
CA THR A 152 -7.70 13.26 14.44
C THR A 152 -6.74 12.90 15.56
N THR A 153 -7.24 12.32 16.65
CA THR A 153 -6.39 11.87 17.77
C THR A 153 -5.78 10.49 17.51
N MET A 154 -4.79 10.08 18.30
CA MET A 154 -4.28 8.70 18.25
C MET A 154 -5.39 7.68 18.55
N ASP A 155 -6.30 8.02 19.47
CA ASP A 155 -7.42 7.15 19.82
C ASP A 155 -8.43 7.02 18.66
N ASP A 156 -8.61 8.05 17.84
CA ASP A 156 -9.43 7.96 16.61
C ASP A 156 -8.81 7.00 15.60
N ILE A 157 -7.48 7.06 15.42
CA ILE A 157 -6.75 6.13 14.54
C ILE A 157 -6.88 4.70 15.07
N ILE A 158 -6.69 4.49 16.38
CA ILE A 158 -6.85 3.18 17.03
C ILE A 158 -8.28 2.66 16.90
N ARG A 159 -9.31 3.49 17.13
CA ARG A 159 -10.74 3.14 16.95
C ARG A 159 -11.06 2.81 15.49
N GLY A 160 -10.52 3.57 14.55
CA GLY A 160 -10.69 3.36 13.11
C GLY A 160 -10.10 2.04 12.65
N ILE A 161 -8.84 1.76 13.03
CA ILE A 161 -8.16 0.49 12.74
C ILE A 161 -8.88 -0.69 13.40
N ASN A 162 -9.34 -0.54 14.65
CA ASN A 162 -10.10 -1.58 15.32
C ASN A 162 -11.41 -1.91 14.61
N SER A 163 -12.20 -0.90 14.24
CA SER A 163 -13.44 -1.07 13.48
C SER A 163 -13.19 -1.71 12.11
N PHE A 164 -12.14 -1.27 11.41
CA PHE A 164 -11.72 -1.86 10.14
C PHE A 164 -11.31 -3.33 10.28
N HIS A 165 -10.52 -3.67 11.31
CA HIS A 165 -10.08 -5.04 11.57
C HIS A 165 -11.28 -5.95 11.87
N GLN A 166 -12.19 -5.54 12.75
CA GLN A 166 -13.41 -6.30 13.07
C GLN A 166 -14.32 -6.49 11.83
N PHE A 167 -14.42 -5.49 10.97
CA PHE A 167 -15.18 -5.57 9.72
C PHE A 167 -14.53 -6.52 8.69
N MET A 168 -13.20 -6.51 8.55
CA MET A 168 -12.48 -7.48 7.70
C MET A 168 -12.50 -8.89 8.29
N GLU A 169 -12.44 -9.02 9.61
CA GLU A 169 -12.52 -10.31 10.30
C GLU A 169 -13.87 -10.99 10.05
N SER A 170 -14.96 -10.22 10.08
CA SER A 170 -16.33 -10.71 9.87
C SER A 170 -16.76 -10.84 8.40
N THR A 171 -16.20 -10.06 7.46
CA THR A 171 -16.71 -10.00 6.06
C THR A 171 -15.75 -10.46 4.97
N ALA A 172 -14.47 -10.69 5.26
CA ALA A 172 -13.46 -11.10 4.29
C ALA A 172 -12.85 -12.48 4.61
N GLN A 173 -12.17 -13.11 3.64
CA GLN A 173 -11.54 -14.43 3.84
C GLN A 173 -10.12 -14.33 4.44
N CYS A 174 -9.42 -13.21 4.22
CA CYS A 174 -8.08 -12.95 4.73
C CYS A 174 -7.95 -13.20 6.25
N ALA A 175 -6.79 -13.72 6.66
CA ALA A 175 -6.36 -13.73 8.06
C ALA A 175 -5.49 -12.48 8.33
N LEU A 176 -6.15 -11.36 8.65
CA LEU A 176 -5.49 -10.05 8.76
C LEU A 176 -4.75 -9.85 10.08
N ARG A 177 -3.46 -9.53 10.01
CA ARG A 177 -2.67 -8.94 11.09
C ARG A 177 -2.32 -7.50 10.75
N ILE A 178 -2.72 -6.58 11.62
CA ILE A 178 -2.29 -5.17 11.57
C ILE A 178 -1.32 -4.94 12.72
N GLU A 179 -0.23 -4.24 12.45
CA GLU A 179 0.53 -3.56 13.49
C GLU A 179 0.56 -2.07 13.19
N LEU A 180 0.07 -1.27 14.14
CA LEU A 180 0.24 0.18 14.15
C LEU A 180 1.61 0.52 14.72
N VAL A 181 2.39 1.26 13.95
CA VAL A 181 3.78 1.62 14.24
C VAL A 181 3.94 3.13 14.15
N GLY A 182 4.44 3.73 15.23
CA GLY A 182 4.81 5.14 15.29
C GLY A 182 6.29 5.37 14.98
N GLN A 183 6.64 6.61 14.66
CA GLN A 183 8.02 7.10 14.70
C GLN A 183 8.05 8.54 15.20
N TYR A 184 8.88 8.83 16.19
CA TYR A 184 9.04 10.20 16.69
C TYR A 184 9.85 11.05 15.70
N LEU A 185 9.23 12.12 15.21
CA LEU A 185 9.82 13.08 14.26
C LEU A 185 10.12 14.42 14.92
N SER A 186 11.16 15.10 14.44
CA SER A 186 11.45 16.49 14.79
C SER A 186 10.72 17.43 13.82
N ARG A 187 10.13 18.52 14.32
CA ARG A 187 9.57 19.58 13.45
C ARG A 187 10.65 20.28 12.61
N ARG A 188 11.91 20.29 13.07
CA ARG A 188 13.06 20.86 12.33
C ARG A 188 13.63 19.90 11.27
N ASN A 189 13.35 18.60 11.36
CA ASN A 189 13.78 17.59 10.40
C ASN A 189 12.76 16.44 10.37
N PRO A 190 11.66 16.58 9.62
CA PRO A 190 10.66 15.54 9.48
C PRO A 190 11.21 14.40 8.62
N GLN A 191 11.67 13.33 9.27
CA GLN A 191 12.18 12.16 8.56
C GLN A 191 11.09 11.57 7.65
N GLN A 192 11.47 11.23 6.42
CA GLN A 192 10.54 10.74 5.42
C GLN A 192 9.99 9.34 5.79
N TYR A 193 8.87 8.97 5.16
CA TYR A 193 8.14 7.74 5.40
C TYR A 193 9.06 6.48 5.41
N PRO A 194 9.12 5.68 6.49
CA PRO A 194 10.18 4.69 6.71
C PRO A 194 9.95 3.35 5.99
N ILE A 195 9.83 3.40 4.66
CA ILE A 195 9.30 2.32 3.83
C ILE A 195 10.02 0.98 3.99
N ASN A 196 11.36 0.98 4.08
CA ASN A 196 12.11 -0.27 4.23
C ASN A 196 12.11 -0.83 5.66
N SER A 197 12.12 0.02 6.70
CA SER A 197 11.90 -0.44 8.08
C SER A 197 10.52 -1.08 8.25
N LEU A 198 9.48 -0.54 7.60
CA LEU A 198 8.14 -1.12 7.60
C LEU A 198 8.08 -2.46 6.85
N ARG A 199 8.77 -2.60 5.71
CA ARG A 199 8.93 -3.89 5.00
C ARG A 199 9.64 -4.93 5.86
N ASN A 200 10.73 -4.56 6.53
CA ASN A 200 11.44 -5.44 7.45
C ASN A 200 10.54 -5.85 8.63
N ARG A 201 9.78 -4.91 9.19
CA ARG A 201 8.84 -5.20 10.28
C ARG A 201 7.77 -6.19 9.83
N ALA A 202 7.13 -6.00 8.68
CA ALA A 202 6.18 -6.95 8.12
C ALA A 202 6.81 -8.36 7.94
N LEU A 203 8.06 -8.42 7.47
CA LEU A 203 8.82 -9.67 7.33
C LEU A 203 9.14 -10.36 8.67
N THR A 204 9.33 -9.62 9.76
CA THR A 204 9.51 -10.21 11.11
C THR A 204 8.23 -10.81 11.68
N LEU A 205 7.06 -10.33 11.25
CA LEU A 205 5.75 -10.79 11.74
C LEU A 205 5.21 -11.99 10.94
N ALA A 206 5.80 -12.28 9.77
CA ALA A 206 5.42 -13.36 8.86
C ALA A 206 5.86 -14.73 9.36
N ASN A 207 4.96 -15.72 9.25
CA ASN A 207 5.17 -17.07 9.80
C ASN A 207 4.84 -18.20 8.81
N THR A 208 4.62 -17.90 7.53
CA THR A 208 4.51 -18.89 6.44
C THR A 208 5.89 -19.17 5.83
N GLU A 209 6.05 -20.24 5.06
CA GLU A 209 7.32 -20.50 4.35
C GLU A 209 7.53 -19.53 3.18
N LEU A 210 6.44 -19.08 2.56
CA LEU A 210 6.41 -18.20 1.40
C LEU A 210 5.81 -16.84 1.74
N VAL A 211 6.51 -15.76 1.36
CA VAL A 211 6.03 -14.39 1.51
C VAL A 211 5.90 -13.69 0.16
N LEU A 212 4.78 -13.00 -0.06
CA LEU A 212 4.55 -12.10 -1.19
C LEU A 212 4.75 -10.66 -0.73
N MET A 213 5.69 -9.94 -1.31
CA MET A 213 5.85 -8.49 -1.09
C MET A 213 5.02 -7.73 -2.14
N LEU A 214 4.01 -6.98 -1.68
CA LEU A 214 3.08 -6.22 -2.53
C LEU A 214 2.81 -4.84 -1.92
N ASP A 215 2.81 -3.79 -2.74
CA ASP A 215 2.44 -2.43 -2.29
C ASP A 215 0.89 -2.36 -2.12
N VAL A 216 0.39 -1.55 -1.16
CA VAL A 216 -1.03 -1.60 -0.69
C VAL A 216 -2.07 -1.23 -1.75
N ASP A 217 -1.66 -0.46 -2.75
CA ASP A 217 -2.42 0.01 -3.91
C ASP A 217 -2.62 -1.05 -5.00
N PHE A 218 -2.09 -2.27 -4.79
CA PHE A 218 -2.29 -3.41 -5.69
C PHE A 218 -3.25 -4.46 -5.13
N VAL A 219 -4.12 -4.97 -6.01
CA VAL A 219 -4.95 -6.15 -5.75
C VAL A 219 -4.32 -7.34 -6.45
N ALA A 220 -4.03 -8.42 -5.72
CA ALA A 220 -3.48 -9.65 -6.29
C ALA A 220 -4.58 -10.64 -6.70
N SER A 221 -4.30 -11.47 -7.71
CA SER A 221 -5.12 -12.64 -8.06
C SER A 221 -5.29 -13.59 -6.86
N PRO A 222 -6.52 -13.93 -6.42
CA PRO A 222 -6.77 -14.94 -5.39
C PRO A 222 -6.12 -16.26 -5.79
N MET A 223 -5.57 -17.01 -4.82
CA MET A 223 -4.88 -18.29 -5.07
C MET A 223 -3.81 -18.23 -6.18
N LEU A 224 -3.22 -17.05 -6.44
CA LEU A 224 -2.34 -16.76 -7.58
C LEU A 224 -2.94 -17.15 -8.94
N GLY A 225 -4.27 -16.98 -9.10
CA GLY A 225 -5.00 -17.29 -10.32
C GLY A 225 -4.97 -18.77 -10.74
N LEU A 226 -4.50 -19.66 -9.86
CA LEU A 226 -4.49 -21.10 -10.11
C LEU A 226 -5.91 -21.66 -10.02
N PRO A 227 -6.30 -22.61 -10.88
CA PRO A 227 -7.58 -23.31 -10.74
C PRO A 227 -7.58 -24.14 -9.44
N GLU A 228 -8.72 -24.20 -8.76
CA GLU A 228 -8.90 -24.96 -7.51
C GLU A 228 -8.43 -26.43 -7.65
N PRO A 229 -7.72 -26.98 -6.65
CA PRO A 229 -7.38 -26.42 -5.33
C PRO A 229 -6.20 -25.41 -5.32
N GLY A 230 -5.64 -25.09 -6.48
CA GLY A 230 -4.52 -24.17 -6.62
C GLY A 230 -3.30 -24.59 -5.80
N TYR A 231 -2.67 -23.63 -5.11
CA TYR A 231 -1.57 -23.95 -4.20
C TYR A 231 -2.01 -24.57 -2.88
N ARG A 232 -3.30 -24.86 -2.64
CA ARG A 232 -3.71 -25.73 -1.50
C ARG A 232 -3.35 -27.19 -1.74
N ASP A 233 -3.07 -27.61 -2.98
CA ASP A 233 -2.42 -28.89 -3.24
C ASP A 233 -0.99 -28.86 -2.64
N PRO A 234 -0.68 -29.75 -1.67
CA PRO A 234 0.65 -29.80 -1.07
C PRO A 234 1.77 -30.02 -2.10
N ALA A 235 1.52 -30.71 -3.21
CA ALA A 235 2.51 -30.89 -4.27
C ALA A 235 2.84 -29.57 -4.98
N VAL A 236 1.83 -28.75 -5.28
CA VAL A 236 2.00 -27.43 -5.90
C VAL A 236 2.70 -26.47 -4.92
N TYR A 237 2.26 -26.45 -3.65
CA TYR A 237 2.91 -25.62 -2.62
C TYR A 237 4.37 -26.00 -2.42
N ASN A 238 4.64 -27.29 -2.21
CA ASN A 238 6.01 -27.78 -1.99
C ASN A 238 6.91 -27.52 -3.22
N GLN A 239 6.38 -27.52 -4.45
CA GLN A 239 7.13 -27.10 -5.64
C GLN A 239 7.50 -25.61 -5.59
N MET A 240 6.58 -24.73 -5.18
CA MET A 240 6.88 -23.29 -5.00
C MET A 240 7.92 -23.05 -3.89
N VAL A 241 7.83 -23.80 -2.79
CA VAL A 241 8.82 -23.81 -1.71
C VAL A 241 10.19 -24.28 -2.21
N GLU A 242 10.26 -25.38 -2.97
CA GLU A 242 11.51 -25.88 -3.55
C GLU A 242 12.15 -24.84 -4.50
N MET A 243 11.34 -24.23 -5.36
CA MET A 243 11.81 -23.20 -6.30
C MET A 243 12.36 -21.97 -5.57
N THR A 244 11.63 -21.44 -4.60
CA THR A 244 12.04 -20.24 -3.85
C THR A 244 13.23 -20.53 -2.91
N ASN A 245 13.32 -21.73 -2.32
CA ASN A 245 14.52 -22.17 -1.59
C ASN A 245 15.75 -22.35 -2.50
N LYS A 246 15.55 -22.60 -3.80
CA LYS A 246 16.59 -22.53 -4.85
C LYS A 246 16.79 -21.10 -5.39
N LYS A 247 16.45 -20.07 -4.60
CA LYS A 247 16.54 -18.64 -4.93
C LYS A 247 15.80 -18.23 -6.22
N LYS A 248 14.73 -18.93 -6.60
CA LYS A 248 13.85 -18.48 -7.69
C LYS A 248 12.77 -17.55 -7.13
N ALA A 249 12.92 -16.25 -7.33
CA ALA A 249 11.88 -15.27 -7.00
C ALA A 249 10.75 -15.39 -8.03
N LEU A 250 9.52 -15.66 -7.57
CA LEU A 250 8.34 -15.75 -8.45
C LEU A 250 7.75 -14.36 -8.61
N VAL A 251 7.82 -13.80 -9.81
CA VAL A 251 7.34 -12.45 -10.13
C VAL A 251 5.85 -12.50 -10.47
N LEU A 252 5.06 -11.61 -9.88
CA LEU A 252 3.70 -11.30 -10.35
C LEU A 252 3.80 -10.21 -11.44
N PRO A 253 3.34 -10.47 -12.68
CA PRO A 253 3.10 -9.41 -13.65
C PRO A 253 2.11 -8.38 -13.08
N ALA A 254 2.43 -7.10 -13.29
CA ALA A 254 1.66 -5.98 -12.78
C ALA A 254 0.95 -5.26 -13.94
N PHE A 255 -0.31 -4.89 -13.70
CA PHE A 255 -1.17 -4.16 -14.63
C PHE A 255 -1.65 -2.84 -14.01
N GLU A 256 -1.96 -1.85 -14.85
CA GLU A 256 -2.66 -0.62 -14.45
C GLU A 256 -4.02 -0.53 -15.13
N ILE A 257 -5.01 0.06 -14.44
CA ILE A 257 -6.26 0.52 -15.06
C ILE A 257 -5.93 1.76 -15.89
N THR A 258 -6.26 1.74 -17.17
CA THR A 258 -5.85 2.80 -18.11
C THR A 258 -6.58 4.13 -17.87
N ASN A 259 -7.84 4.07 -17.40
CA ASN A 259 -8.60 5.24 -16.97
C ASN A 259 -8.15 5.73 -15.58
N ARG A 260 -7.09 6.54 -15.56
CA ARG A 260 -6.51 7.12 -14.33
C ARG A 260 -7.40 8.17 -13.65
N LYS A 261 -8.48 8.65 -14.31
CA LYS A 261 -9.48 9.57 -13.75
C LYS A 261 -10.74 8.85 -13.22
N GLN A 262 -10.75 7.51 -13.21
CA GLN A 262 -11.88 6.76 -12.69
C GLN A 262 -12.07 7.00 -11.18
N ASP A 263 -13.33 7.10 -10.74
CA ASP A 263 -13.67 7.12 -9.31
C ASP A 263 -13.00 5.94 -8.56
N LEU A 264 -12.52 6.21 -7.35
CA LEU A 264 -11.78 5.24 -6.56
C LEU A 264 -12.61 3.98 -6.27
N THR A 265 -13.89 4.13 -5.93
CA THR A 265 -14.76 2.99 -5.62
C THR A 265 -15.00 2.13 -6.87
N MET A 266 -15.24 2.76 -8.02
CA MET A 266 -15.37 2.07 -9.30
C MET A 266 -14.07 1.35 -9.70
N ALA A 267 -12.91 2.00 -9.55
CA ALA A 267 -11.61 1.43 -9.86
C ALA A 267 -11.28 0.24 -8.95
N GLN A 268 -11.57 0.34 -7.65
CA GLN A 268 -11.45 -0.76 -6.68
C GLN A 268 -12.37 -1.93 -7.01
N ASN A 269 -13.64 -1.67 -7.36
CA ASN A 269 -14.58 -2.70 -7.78
C ASN A 269 -14.12 -3.40 -9.07
N TYR A 270 -13.62 -2.65 -10.05
CA TYR A 270 -13.09 -3.18 -11.30
C TYR A 270 -11.81 -4.01 -11.08
N ALA A 271 -10.84 -3.51 -10.31
CA ALA A 271 -9.65 -4.29 -9.96
C ALA A 271 -10.03 -5.61 -9.27
N ARG A 272 -10.96 -5.58 -8.30
CA ARG A 272 -11.47 -6.77 -7.61
C ARG A 272 -12.17 -7.76 -8.54
N SER A 273 -13.01 -7.31 -9.47
CA SER A 273 -13.68 -8.23 -10.41
C SER A 273 -12.69 -8.86 -11.39
N MET A 274 -11.73 -8.09 -11.91
CA MET A 274 -10.72 -8.57 -12.85
C MET A 274 -9.75 -9.59 -12.21
N VAL A 275 -9.32 -9.38 -10.95
CA VAL A 275 -8.46 -10.37 -10.26
C VAL A 275 -9.19 -11.69 -10.00
N VAL A 276 -10.47 -11.64 -9.63
CA VAL A 276 -11.30 -12.83 -9.36
C VAL A 276 -11.65 -13.58 -10.65
N ALA A 277 -11.94 -12.87 -11.74
CA ALA A 277 -12.19 -13.48 -13.05
C ALA A 277 -10.91 -14.10 -13.68
N GLY A 278 -9.73 -13.70 -13.21
CA GLY A 278 -8.47 -14.35 -13.53
C GLY A 278 -7.88 -13.98 -14.89
N LYS A 279 -6.94 -14.82 -15.35
CA LYS A 279 -6.03 -14.48 -16.46
C LYS A 279 -6.75 -14.17 -17.77
N GLU A 280 -7.77 -14.93 -18.14
CA GLU A 280 -8.48 -14.75 -19.42
C GLU A 280 -9.16 -13.38 -19.50
N GLN A 281 -9.79 -12.95 -18.40
CA GLN A 281 -10.43 -11.64 -18.34
C GLN A 281 -9.41 -10.50 -18.37
N VAL A 282 -8.26 -10.65 -17.72
CA VAL A 282 -7.15 -9.68 -17.83
C VAL A 282 -6.56 -9.64 -19.25
N GLN A 283 -6.42 -10.79 -19.92
CA GLN A 283 -6.03 -10.83 -21.33
C GLN A 283 -7.04 -10.12 -22.24
N GLN A 284 -8.32 -10.17 -21.90
CA GLN A 284 -9.36 -9.45 -22.64
C GLN A 284 -9.32 -7.95 -22.37
N GLY A 285 -9.24 -7.52 -21.11
CA GLY A 285 -9.09 -6.10 -20.75
C GLY A 285 -7.83 -5.45 -21.34
N TYR A 286 -6.74 -6.22 -21.49
CA TYR A 286 -5.53 -5.77 -22.18
C TYR A 286 -5.73 -5.57 -23.69
N LYS A 287 -6.55 -6.39 -24.36
CA LYS A 287 -6.89 -6.20 -25.78
C LYS A 287 -7.85 -5.03 -25.99
N GLU A 288 -8.74 -4.80 -25.03
CA GLU A 288 -9.73 -3.71 -25.04
C GLU A 288 -9.14 -2.36 -24.62
N GLY A 289 -7.90 -2.35 -24.11
CA GLY A 289 -7.23 -1.13 -23.62
C GLY A 289 -7.80 -0.60 -22.30
N THR A 290 -8.53 -1.43 -21.53
CA THR A 290 -9.01 -1.10 -20.18
C THR A 290 -7.97 -1.43 -19.10
N LEU A 291 -7.05 -2.36 -19.41
CA LEU A 291 -5.81 -2.61 -18.66
C LEU A 291 -4.58 -2.44 -19.57
N ASP A 292 -3.46 -2.01 -19.00
CA ASP A 292 -2.13 -2.09 -19.65
C ASP A 292 -1.08 -2.59 -18.63
N ALA A 293 0.16 -2.80 -19.05
CA ALA A 293 1.27 -3.12 -18.17
C ALA A 293 1.56 -1.94 -17.23
N PHE A 294 1.64 -2.21 -15.93
CA PHE A 294 1.82 -1.16 -14.92
C PHE A 294 3.07 -0.31 -15.19
N ASN A 295 2.89 1.01 -15.23
CA ASN A 295 3.92 1.99 -15.55
C ASN A 295 4.62 1.78 -16.91
N GLY A 296 4.03 1.00 -17.83
CA GLY A 296 4.63 0.68 -19.13
C GLY A 296 4.91 1.89 -20.02
N ARG A 297 4.18 2.99 -19.82
CA ARG A 297 4.37 4.27 -20.52
C ARG A 297 5.35 5.21 -19.80
N ASP A 298 5.20 5.36 -18.48
CA ASP A 298 5.91 6.40 -17.70
C ASP A 298 7.27 5.93 -17.15
N ALA A 299 7.44 4.63 -16.90
CA ALA A 299 8.65 4.03 -16.36
C ALA A 299 8.86 2.58 -16.85
N PRO A 300 9.00 2.35 -18.17
CA PRO A 300 9.07 1.01 -18.76
C PRO A 300 10.16 0.12 -18.16
N TRP A 301 11.29 0.68 -17.71
CA TRP A 301 12.37 -0.06 -17.04
C TRP A 301 11.95 -0.74 -15.73
N GLY A 302 10.93 -0.20 -15.03
CA GLY A 302 10.54 -0.66 -13.69
C GLY A 302 9.93 -2.05 -13.70
N HIS A 303 8.98 -2.30 -14.61
CA HIS A 303 8.28 -3.59 -14.72
C HIS A 303 8.46 -4.27 -16.08
N GLY A 304 8.96 -3.57 -17.11
CA GLY A 304 9.16 -4.05 -18.48
C GLY A 304 9.95 -5.35 -18.64
N PRO A 305 11.02 -5.62 -17.87
CA PRO A 305 11.75 -6.90 -17.94
C PRO A 305 10.86 -8.14 -17.67
N THR A 306 9.75 -7.98 -16.93
CA THR A 306 8.74 -9.04 -16.76
C THR A 306 8.13 -9.49 -18.09
N ASN A 307 8.12 -8.61 -19.09
CA ASN A 307 7.47 -8.78 -20.39
C ASN A 307 5.99 -9.17 -20.25
N THR A 308 5.19 -8.28 -19.67
CA THR A 308 3.75 -8.47 -19.46
C THR A 308 3.02 -8.78 -20.77
N THR A 309 3.43 -8.17 -21.89
CA THR A 309 2.86 -8.47 -23.22
C THR A 309 3.06 -9.92 -23.64
N LYS A 310 4.23 -10.54 -23.36
CA LYS A 310 4.44 -11.99 -23.53
C LYS A 310 3.51 -12.79 -22.62
N TRP A 311 3.40 -12.43 -21.35
CA TRP A 311 2.51 -13.10 -20.40
C TRP A 311 1.04 -13.10 -20.86
N VAL A 312 0.57 -11.98 -21.41
CA VAL A 312 -0.77 -11.81 -21.99
C VAL A 312 -0.94 -12.62 -23.28
N ARG A 313 0.04 -12.64 -24.18
CA ARG A 313 -0.06 -13.37 -25.46
C ARG A 313 0.02 -14.90 -25.35
N LEU A 314 0.52 -15.42 -24.22
CA LEU A 314 0.65 -16.86 -23.98
C LEU A 314 -0.73 -17.50 -23.71
N SER A 315 -1.23 -18.27 -24.68
CA SER A 315 -2.45 -19.08 -24.57
C SER A 315 -2.33 -20.27 -23.61
N ARG A 316 -1.11 -20.74 -23.35
CA ARG A 316 -0.81 -21.72 -22.29
C ARG A 316 -0.04 -21.03 -21.17
N PRO A 317 -0.52 -21.06 -19.91
CA PRO A 317 0.23 -20.55 -18.76
C PRO A 317 1.56 -21.31 -18.61
N ILE A 318 2.67 -20.59 -18.77
CA ILE A 318 4.03 -21.13 -18.58
C ILE A 318 4.83 -20.21 -17.67
N LEU A 319 5.58 -20.81 -16.76
CA LEU A 319 6.58 -20.11 -15.97
C LEU A 319 7.81 -19.85 -16.85
N TYR A 320 8.27 -18.61 -16.93
CA TYR A 320 9.46 -18.25 -17.71
C TYR A 320 10.43 -17.39 -16.92
N ARG A 321 11.73 -17.60 -17.15
CA ARG A 321 12.79 -16.76 -16.57
C ARG A 321 12.69 -15.33 -17.11
N VAL A 322 12.75 -14.37 -16.21
CA VAL A 322 12.94 -12.96 -16.50
C VAL A 322 14.44 -12.65 -16.49
N VAL A 323 14.92 -11.92 -17.50
CA VAL A 323 16.28 -11.37 -17.48
C VAL A 323 16.25 -10.15 -16.56
N TYR A 324 17.18 -10.08 -15.60
CA TYR A 324 17.29 -8.90 -14.75
C TYR A 324 17.89 -7.75 -15.54
N GLU A 325 17.32 -6.55 -15.40
CA GLU A 325 17.83 -5.31 -15.95
C GLU A 325 17.95 -4.26 -14.83
N PRO A 326 18.86 -3.28 -14.93
CA PRO A 326 18.94 -2.19 -13.96
C PRO A 326 17.60 -1.46 -13.82
N LYS A 327 17.27 -1.05 -12.59
CA LYS A 327 15.99 -0.41 -12.23
C LYS A 327 14.75 -1.31 -12.28
N TYR A 328 14.89 -2.63 -12.47
CA TYR A 328 13.79 -3.58 -12.33
C TYR A 328 13.25 -3.63 -10.88
N GLU A 329 11.92 -3.54 -10.70
CA GLU A 329 11.25 -3.43 -9.40
C GLU A 329 9.93 -4.24 -9.26
N PRO A 330 9.89 -5.53 -9.63
CA PRO A 330 8.69 -6.37 -9.58
C PRO A 330 8.15 -6.64 -8.16
N PHE A 331 6.91 -7.11 -8.11
CA PHE A 331 6.34 -7.80 -6.96
C PHE A 331 6.75 -9.27 -6.98
N VAL A 332 7.23 -9.78 -5.84
CA VAL A 332 7.87 -11.10 -5.76
C VAL A 332 7.35 -11.94 -4.60
N ILE A 333 7.18 -13.23 -4.87
CA ILE A 333 7.10 -14.28 -3.85
C ILE A 333 8.50 -14.82 -3.59
N LEU A 334 8.89 -14.88 -2.32
CA LEU A 334 10.17 -15.36 -1.84
C LEU A 334 9.98 -16.43 -0.77
N SER A 335 10.99 -17.27 -0.58
CA SER A 335 11.14 -18.07 0.65
C SER A 335 11.41 -17.09 1.78
N ARG A 336 10.56 -17.07 2.82
CA ARG A 336 10.68 -16.15 3.95
C ARG A 336 12.05 -16.22 4.60
N ARG A 337 12.61 -17.44 4.69
CA ARG A 337 13.93 -17.73 5.25
C ARG A 337 15.08 -17.15 4.43
N LEU A 338 14.91 -16.99 3.12
CA LEU A 338 15.95 -16.48 2.22
C LEU A 338 15.73 -15.02 1.78
N ALA A 339 14.54 -14.46 1.99
CA ALA A 339 14.28 -13.04 1.80
C ALA A 339 15.27 -12.22 2.65
N PRO A 340 16.11 -11.36 2.03
CA PRO A 340 17.04 -10.54 2.79
C PRO A 340 16.31 -9.37 3.44
N TRP A 341 16.98 -8.71 4.38
CA TRP A 341 16.53 -7.40 4.86
C TRP A 341 16.65 -6.33 3.78
N ALA A 342 15.69 -5.41 3.74
CA ALA A 342 15.75 -4.19 2.94
C ALA A 342 16.50 -3.09 3.71
N ASP A 343 17.41 -2.37 3.06
CA ASP A 343 18.25 -1.35 3.72
C ASP A 343 17.40 -0.16 4.19
N GLU A 344 17.44 0.12 5.49
CA GLU A 344 16.58 1.09 6.17
C GLU A 344 17.02 2.54 6.00
N ARG A 345 18.16 2.79 5.34
CA ARG A 345 18.52 4.14 4.87
C ARG A 345 17.52 4.65 3.83
N PHE A 346 16.88 3.76 3.07
CA PHE A 346 15.84 4.16 2.13
C PHE A 346 14.55 4.54 2.84
N VAL A 347 14.28 5.84 2.84
CA VAL A 347 13.06 6.48 3.34
C VAL A 347 12.38 7.26 2.22
N GLY A 348 11.07 7.49 2.35
CA GLY A 348 10.28 8.24 1.38
C GLY A 348 10.19 7.57 0.00
N TYR A 349 10.21 8.42 -1.04
CA TYR A 349 10.04 7.99 -2.43
C TYR A 349 11.38 7.86 -3.16
N GLY A 350 11.42 6.94 -4.14
CA GLY A 350 12.58 6.69 -4.99
C GLY A 350 13.47 5.55 -4.49
N GLY A 351 14.05 4.82 -5.44
CA GLY A 351 15.16 3.86 -5.25
C GLY A 351 14.91 2.60 -4.42
N ASN A 352 13.98 2.62 -3.46
CA ASN A 352 13.87 1.62 -2.40
C ASN A 352 13.59 0.18 -2.89
N LYS A 353 12.57 -0.01 -3.74
CA LYS A 353 12.24 -1.32 -4.33
C LYS A 353 13.30 -1.76 -5.34
N ILE A 354 13.80 -0.84 -6.16
CA ILE A 354 14.92 -1.09 -7.09
C ILE A 354 16.16 -1.62 -6.36
N ALA A 355 16.56 -0.99 -5.25
CA ALA A 355 17.72 -1.39 -4.46
C ALA A 355 17.52 -2.78 -3.84
N TYR A 356 16.32 -3.07 -3.33
CA TYR A 356 15.96 -4.39 -2.81
C TYR A 356 16.01 -5.50 -3.87
N ILE A 357 15.47 -5.26 -5.06
CA ILE A 357 15.50 -6.23 -6.16
C ILE A 357 16.92 -6.40 -6.72
N ASN A 358 17.72 -5.34 -6.80
CA ASN A 358 19.14 -5.43 -7.13
C ASN A 358 19.92 -6.24 -6.07
N GLN A 359 19.62 -6.09 -4.79
CA GLN A 359 20.18 -6.91 -3.71
C GLN A 359 19.82 -8.39 -3.88
N LEU A 360 18.57 -8.73 -4.23
CA LEU A 360 18.20 -10.11 -4.58
C LEU A 360 19.03 -10.64 -5.76
N HIS A 361 19.18 -9.85 -6.83
CA HIS A 361 20.02 -10.21 -7.98
C HIS A 361 21.47 -10.47 -7.56
N GLY A 362 22.07 -9.57 -6.76
CA GLY A 362 23.42 -9.71 -6.22
C GLY A 362 23.63 -10.91 -5.32
N LEU A 363 22.60 -11.31 -4.57
CA LEU A 363 22.56 -12.53 -3.76
C LEU A 363 22.32 -13.81 -4.60
N GLY A 364 22.24 -13.70 -5.93
CA GLY A 364 22.09 -14.81 -6.86
C GLY A 364 20.66 -15.30 -7.05
N PHE A 365 19.64 -14.47 -6.82
CA PHE A 365 18.26 -14.82 -7.13
C PHE A 365 17.98 -14.74 -8.63
N GLY A 366 17.20 -15.71 -9.13
CA GLY A 366 16.69 -15.73 -10.50
C GLY A 366 15.20 -15.39 -10.52
N PHE A 367 14.81 -14.38 -11.30
CA PHE A 367 13.43 -13.94 -11.43
C PHE A 367 12.67 -14.80 -12.44
N HIS A 368 11.44 -15.21 -12.10
CA HIS A 368 10.60 -16.05 -12.96
C HIS A 368 9.15 -15.55 -12.91
N ALA A 369 8.59 -15.16 -14.06
CA ALA A 369 7.20 -14.71 -14.13
C ALA A 369 6.25 -15.88 -13.81
N HIS A 370 5.33 -15.64 -12.88
CA HIS A 370 4.36 -16.64 -12.45
C HIS A 370 3.30 -16.86 -13.56
N PRO A 371 2.95 -18.13 -13.90
CA PRO A 371 2.14 -18.43 -15.08
C PRO A 371 0.70 -17.90 -15.05
N TYR A 372 0.08 -17.89 -13.86
CA TYR A 372 -1.34 -17.62 -13.64
C TYR A 372 -1.61 -16.33 -12.87
N GLY A 373 -0.92 -16.15 -11.76
CA GLY A 373 -1.09 -15.00 -10.87
C GLY A 373 -0.46 -13.71 -11.37
N PHE A 374 -1.09 -12.61 -10.98
CA PHE A 374 -0.80 -11.22 -11.38
C PHE A 374 -1.30 -10.26 -10.28
N ALA A 375 -1.00 -8.97 -10.44
CA ALA A 375 -1.60 -7.91 -9.63
C ALA A 375 -2.07 -6.73 -10.49
N ILE A 376 -3.11 -6.04 -10.05
CA ILE A 376 -3.68 -4.85 -10.70
C ILE A 376 -3.55 -3.66 -9.76
N HIS A 377 -2.94 -2.57 -10.23
CA HIS A 377 -2.89 -1.28 -9.55
C HIS A 377 -4.25 -0.60 -9.57
N VAL A 378 -4.67 -0.08 -8.42
CA VAL A 378 -5.84 0.81 -8.30
C VAL A 378 -5.35 2.26 -8.45
N PRO A 379 -5.77 3.01 -9.49
CA PRO A 379 -5.49 4.43 -9.61
C PRO A 379 -5.84 5.20 -8.34
N HIS A 380 -4.94 6.10 -7.93
CA HIS A 380 -5.13 6.93 -6.76
C HIS A 380 -4.38 8.25 -6.90
N VAL A 381 -4.83 9.26 -6.16
CA VAL A 381 -4.14 10.55 -6.07
C VAL A 381 -2.74 10.34 -5.48
N ARG A 382 -1.74 11.01 -6.06
CA ARG A 382 -0.36 11.04 -5.55
C ARG A 382 -0.30 11.81 -4.24
N THR A 383 0.49 11.34 -3.29
CA THR A 383 0.73 12.08 -2.03
C THR A 383 1.55 13.34 -2.30
N ARG A 384 1.46 14.34 -1.40
CA ARG A 384 2.35 15.52 -1.44
C ARG A 384 3.83 15.12 -1.50
N ALA A 385 4.22 14.09 -0.74
CA ALA A 385 5.59 13.56 -0.75
C ALA A 385 5.99 12.93 -2.12
N ALA A 386 5.07 12.25 -2.80
CA ALA A 386 5.31 11.75 -4.16
C ALA A 386 5.52 12.90 -5.17
N ASN A 387 4.70 13.97 -5.06
CA ASN A 387 4.82 15.14 -5.94
C ASN A 387 6.13 15.90 -5.68
N LEU A 388 6.51 16.12 -4.41
CA LEU A 388 7.80 16.71 -4.04
C LEU A 388 8.98 15.87 -4.56
N PHE A 389 8.92 14.53 -4.45
CA PHE A 389 9.96 13.66 -5.00
C PHE A 389 10.13 13.81 -6.52
N VAL A 390 9.03 13.94 -7.27
CA VAL A 390 9.09 14.21 -8.73
C VAL A 390 9.80 15.54 -9.01
N LEU A 391 9.49 16.59 -8.25
CA LEU A 391 10.12 17.91 -8.37
C LEU A 391 11.63 17.87 -8.03
N HIS A 392 12.01 17.29 -6.89
CA HIS A 392 13.42 17.16 -6.50
C HIS A 392 14.21 16.31 -7.50
N LYS A 393 13.61 15.23 -8.03
CA LYS A 393 14.23 14.40 -9.09
C LYS A 393 14.46 15.19 -10.38
N GLN A 394 13.53 16.06 -10.77
CA GLN A 394 13.71 16.96 -11.93
C GLN A 394 14.83 17.98 -11.71
N ARG A 395 15.08 18.39 -10.45
CA ARG A 395 16.16 19.31 -10.05
C ARG A 395 17.52 18.63 -9.80
N GLY A 396 17.57 17.29 -9.80
CA GLY A 396 18.79 16.52 -9.48
C GLY A 396 19.04 16.34 -7.96
N GLU A 397 18.11 16.75 -7.11
CA GLU A 397 18.19 16.77 -5.64
C GLU A 397 17.75 15.43 -5.01
N ALA A 398 17.90 14.31 -5.73
CA ALA A 398 17.37 13.02 -5.32
C ALA A 398 18.36 12.22 -4.45
N GLU A 399 18.43 12.54 -3.16
CA GLU A 399 19.25 11.81 -2.15
C GLU A 399 19.09 10.28 -2.24
N MET A 400 17.84 9.80 -2.41
CA MET A 400 17.55 8.37 -2.55
C MET A 400 18.06 7.76 -3.88
N GLU A 401 18.34 8.55 -4.91
CA GLU A 401 18.98 8.08 -6.15
C GLU A 401 20.51 7.97 -5.98
N GLU A 402 21.15 8.89 -5.24
CA GLU A 402 22.58 8.77 -4.88
C GLU A 402 22.81 7.52 -4.02
N LEU A 403 22.01 7.33 -2.97
CA LEU A 403 22.03 6.12 -2.15
C LEU A 403 21.77 4.86 -2.99
N ARG A 404 20.85 4.91 -3.98
CA ARG A 404 20.60 3.80 -4.90
C ARG A 404 21.84 3.46 -5.73
N LEU A 405 22.58 4.45 -6.21
CA LEU A 405 23.83 4.27 -6.97
C LEU A 405 24.97 3.73 -6.08
N GLU A 406 25.09 4.21 -4.84
CA GLU A 406 26.02 3.67 -3.83
C GLU A 406 25.79 2.18 -3.61
N VAL A 407 24.53 1.80 -3.34
CA VAL A 407 24.11 0.41 -3.15
C VAL A 407 24.34 -0.42 -4.41
N GLU A 408 24.03 0.11 -5.60
CA GLU A 408 24.26 -0.58 -6.86
C GLU A 408 25.75 -0.90 -7.09
N ALA A 409 26.64 0.06 -6.79
CA ALA A 409 28.08 -0.15 -6.88
C ALA A 409 28.58 -1.20 -5.88
N GLN A 410 28.07 -1.22 -4.64
CA GLN A 410 28.43 -2.22 -3.63
C GLN A 410 27.91 -3.61 -3.97
N VAL A 411 26.69 -3.73 -4.50
CA VAL A 411 26.12 -4.99 -4.99
C VAL A 411 26.99 -5.54 -6.12
N ARG A 412 27.36 -4.70 -7.10
CA ARG A 412 28.23 -5.06 -8.22
C ARG A 412 29.62 -5.53 -7.75
N ARG A 413 30.15 -4.94 -6.68
CA ARG A 413 31.41 -5.32 -6.01
C ARG A 413 31.27 -6.52 -5.05
N ARG A 414 30.07 -7.09 -4.89
CA ARG A 414 29.75 -8.21 -3.98
C ARG A 414 30.10 -7.94 -2.50
N ASN A 415 30.11 -6.68 -2.07
CA ASN A 415 30.44 -6.27 -0.70
C ASN A 415 29.32 -5.52 0.02
N TYR A 416 28.15 -5.41 -0.61
CA TYR A 416 26.94 -4.82 -0.03
C TYR A 416 26.37 -5.68 1.10
N ILE A 417 26.01 -5.01 2.20
CA ILE A 417 25.26 -5.57 3.32
C ILE A 417 24.28 -4.47 3.75
N PRO A 418 22.96 -4.74 3.85
CA PRO A 418 21.97 -3.71 4.15
C PRO A 418 22.13 -3.16 5.58
N MET A 419 21.94 -1.85 5.75
CA MET A 419 21.92 -1.23 7.08
C MET A 419 20.54 -1.36 7.74
N ILE A 420 20.48 -1.93 8.94
CA ILE A 420 19.25 -2.31 9.67
C ILE A 420 19.35 -1.88 11.13
N LYS A 421 18.26 -1.34 11.70
CA LYS A 421 18.20 -0.97 13.12
C LYS A 421 18.19 -2.21 14.00
N GLY A 422 18.99 -2.21 15.07
CA GLY A 422 19.12 -3.38 15.96
C GLY A 422 19.86 -4.57 15.34
N CYS A 423 20.60 -4.36 14.24
CA CYS A 423 21.46 -5.39 13.68
C CYS A 423 22.58 -5.79 14.65
N ASN A 424 22.63 -7.07 15.01
CA ASN A 424 23.52 -7.65 16.03
C ASN A 424 23.32 -7.02 17.43
N PRO A 425 22.28 -7.42 18.19
CA PRO A 425 21.94 -6.83 19.48
C PRO A 425 22.95 -7.07 20.60
N HIS A 426 23.98 -7.89 20.36
CA HIS A 426 25.11 -8.07 21.30
C HIS A 426 26.19 -6.98 21.20
N ILE A 427 26.09 -6.11 20.18
CA ILE A 427 26.77 -4.82 20.19
C ILE A 427 25.75 -3.86 20.80
N GLU A 428 25.86 -3.63 22.11
CA GLU A 428 25.13 -2.57 22.78
C GLU A 428 25.42 -1.27 22.02
N GLU A 429 24.36 -0.63 21.51
CA GLU A 429 24.50 0.72 20.98
C GLU A 429 24.87 1.61 22.16
N GLU A 430 26.07 2.18 22.17
CA GLU A 430 26.41 3.29 23.06
C GLU A 430 25.29 4.32 22.90
N GLU A 431 24.49 4.52 23.96
CA GLU A 431 23.43 5.51 23.94
C GLU A 431 24.08 6.87 23.65
N ASP A 432 23.57 7.60 22.65
CA ASP A 432 24.00 8.97 22.41
C ASP A 432 23.91 9.70 23.78
N PRO A 433 25.01 10.30 24.29
CA PRO A 433 24.93 11.01 25.54
C PRO A 433 23.84 12.06 25.40
N VAL A 434 22.93 12.10 26.37
CA VAL A 434 21.87 13.12 26.42
C VAL A 434 22.58 14.47 26.46
N GLU A 435 22.66 15.15 25.30
CA GLU A 435 23.17 16.51 25.25
C GLU A 435 22.30 17.33 26.21
N PRO A 436 22.90 18.00 27.21
CA PRO A 436 22.13 18.90 28.05
C PRO A 436 21.60 20.00 27.12
N HIS A 437 20.28 20.04 26.96
CA HIS A 437 19.63 21.18 26.32
C HIS A 437 20.05 22.44 27.08
N VAL A 438 20.89 23.25 26.43
CA VAL A 438 21.09 24.63 26.84
C VAL A 438 19.80 25.35 26.47
N ASP A 439 19.17 25.97 27.47
CA ASP A 439 17.99 26.80 27.27
C ASP A 439 18.42 28.10 26.58
N ASP A 440 18.27 28.16 25.25
CA ASP A 440 18.35 29.41 24.49
C ASP A 440 17.13 30.29 24.81
N VAL A 441 17.16 30.94 25.97
CA VAL A 441 16.35 32.11 26.28
C VAL A 441 17.11 33.34 25.78
N GLU A 442 17.02 33.61 24.48
CA GLU A 442 17.39 34.93 23.97
C GLU A 442 16.32 35.94 24.41
N ASN A 443 16.73 36.83 25.32
CA ASN A 443 15.94 37.98 25.73
C ASN A 443 16.04 39.07 24.65
N ASP A 444 15.02 39.22 23.81
CA ASP A 444 14.84 40.45 23.04
C ASP A 444 14.36 41.57 23.95
N VAL A 445 15.32 42.25 24.59
CA VAL A 445 15.12 43.58 25.17
C VAL A 445 15.60 44.60 24.14
N LEU A 446 14.67 45.18 23.39
CA LEU A 446 14.94 46.40 22.63
C LEU A 446 14.68 47.60 23.56
N GLU A 447 15.76 48.16 24.09
CA GLU A 447 15.73 49.43 24.83
C GLU A 447 15.31 50.59 23.92
N GLU A 448 14.32 51.37 24.36
CA GLU A 448 13.98 52.64 23.76
C GLU A 448 15.14 53.65 23.95
N GLN A 449 15.48 54.41 22.91
CA GLN A 449 16.29 55.63 23.06
C GLN A 449 15.43 56.88 22.88
N SER A 450 15.57 57.75 23.89
CA SER A 450 14.82 58.98 24.14
C SER A 450 14.95 60.09 23.10
N SER A 451 13.89 60.90 22.94
CA SER A 451 14.02 62.37 22.97
C SER A 451 12.70 63.11 23.27
N ASP A 452 12.67 63.81 24.41
CA ASP A 452 11.90 65.00 24.80
C ASP A 452 10.78 65.55 23.90
N ASN A 453 9.58 65.79 24.46
CA ASN A 453 9.20 67.13 24.98
C ASN A 453 7.75 67.26 25.54
N ALA A 454 7.66 67.97 26.68
CA ALA A 454 6.61 68.92 27.13
C ALA A 454 5.10 68.55 27.19
N VAL A 455 4.56 68.64 28.41
CA VAL A 455 3.13 68.80 28.83
C VAL A 455 2.89 70.30 29.12
N PRO A 456 1.75 70.98 28.78
CA PRO A 456 0.50 70.96 29.59
C PRO A 456 -0.82 71.34 28.82
N PRO A 457 -1.95 71.72 29.47
CA PRO A 457 -2.91 70.91 30.25
C PRO A 457 -4.38 71.03 29.69
N PRO A 458 -5.41 70.38 30.29
CA PRO A 458 -6.78 70.34 29.71
C PRO A 458 -7.81 71.31 30.35
N PRO A 459 -8.90 71.64 29.63
CA PRO A 459 -10.20 72.08 30.18
C PRO A 459 -11.32 71.04 29.89
N THR A 460 -12.06 70.44 30.85
CA THR A 460 -13.15 70.95 31.74
C THR A 460 -14.50 71.29 31.08
N GLY A 461 -15.57 70.58 31.48
CA GLY A 461 -17.02 70.86 31.25
C GLY A 461 -17.77 69.63 30.68
N SER A 462 -18.63 68.91 31.41
CA SER A 462 -20.05 69.22 31.80
C SER A 462 -20.94 69.60 30.61
N THR A 463 -22.10 68.99 30.32
CA THR A 463 -23.22 68.48 31.15
C THR A 463 -23.96 67.34 30.40
N ALA A 464 -24.41 66.25 31.03
CA ALA A 464 -25.75 66.05 31.62
C ALA A 464 -26.96 66.49 30.74
N GLU A 465 -27.73 65.52 30.20
CA GLU A 465 -29.20 65.34 30.33
C GLU A 465 -29.76 64.23 29.40
N GLU A 466 -30.38 63.21 30.00
CA GLU A 466 -31.48 62.39 29.44
C GLU A 466 -32.82 63.04 29.88
N PRO A 467 -34.02 62.76 29.30
CA PRO A 467 -34.45 61.46 28.75
C PRO A 467 -35.47 61.45 27.58
N SER A 468 -35.94 60.22 27.27
CA SER A 468 -37.33 59.83 26.89
C SER A 468 -37.73 59.56 25.41
N ASP A 469 -38.38 58.41 25.27
CA ASP A 469 -39.46 57.99 24.35
C ASP A 469 -39.30 58.01 22.81
N GLY A 470 -39.28 56.80 22.23
CA GLY A 470 -40.45 56.37 21.44
C GLY A 470 -40.27 56.01 19.96
N ASN A 471 -40.58 54.74 19.65
CA ASN A 471 -41.06 54.19 18.35
C ASN A 471 -40.11 54.05 17.13
N ASP A 472 -39.83 52.78 16.84
CA ASP A 472 -39.62 52.09 15.53
C ASP A 472 -40.72 52.48 14.48
N PRO A 473 -40.55 52.41 13.12
CA PRO A 473 -39.93 51.27 12.41
C PRO A 473 -39.11 51.47 11.10
N ASN A 474 -38.27 50.47 10.82
CA ASN A 474 -37.60 50.09 9.54
C ASN A 474 -36.61 51.12 8.93
N ASP A 475 -35.39 50.75 8.56
CA ASP A 475 -35.07 49.68 7.60
C ASP A 475 -33.62 49.15 7.78
N LYS A 476 -33.40 47.86 7.47
CA LYS A 476 -32.17 47.18 6.97
C LYS A 476 -30.75 47.79 7.20
N ILE A 477 -29.81 46.94 7.65
CA ILE A 477 -28.50 46.56 7.03
C ILE A 477 -27.42 46.17 8.09
N GLU A 478 -26.65 45.12 7.75
CA GLU A 478 -25.34 44.65 8.27
C GLU A 478 -25.07 44.53 9.79
N GLU A 479 -24.78 43.29 10.23
CA GLU A 479 -23.97 43.00 11.43
C GLU A 479 -22.49 43.04 10.99
N GLU A 480 -21.72 44.03 11.48
CA GLU A 480 -20.26 44.10 11.29
C GLU A 480 -19.51 43.24 12.32
N GLU A 481 -18.28 42.89 11.94
CA GLU A 481 -17.40 41.93 12.61
C GLU A 481 -16.72 42.49 13.87
N ASP A 482 -16.50 41.64 14.88
CA ASP A 482 -15.56 41.91 15.98
C ASP A 482 -14.36 40.95 15.79
N ASP A 483 -13.25 41.51 15.31
CA ASP A 483 -12.02 40.78 15.02
C ASP A 483 -11.27 40.30 16.27
N ALA A 484 -10.63 39.14 16.17
CA ALA A 484 -9.51 38.76 17.02
C ALA A 484 -8.55 37.80 16.29
N ASP A 485 -7.70 38.36 15.44
CA ASP A 485 -6.66 37.65 14.68
C ASP A 485 -5.77 36.75 15.56
N ILE A 486 -5.58 35.51 15.11
CA ILE A 486 -4.41 34.69 15.45
C ILE A 486 -3.92 34.07 14.14
N ASP A 487 -2.74 34.50 13.68
CA ASP A 487 -2.08 34.04 12.46
C ASP A 487 -1.96 32.49 12.39
N ALA A 488 -2.91 31.87 11.71
CA ALA A 488 -2.75 30.55 11.11
C ALA A 488 -2.27 30.76 9.67
N ALA A 489 -1.08 30.29 9.34
CA ALA A 489 -0.56 30.33 7.97
C ALA A 489 -1.28 29.31 7.08
N ASP A 490 -2.48 29.67 6.63
CA ASP A 490 -3.20 28.97 5.58
C ASP A 490 -2.49 29.16 4.23
N TYR A 491 -2.57 28.11 3.40
CA TYR A 491 -2.13 28.12 2.01
C TYR A 491 -3.30 27.59 1.18
N ASP A 492 -4.12 28.53 0.69
CA ASP A 492 -5.27 28.23 -0.13
C ASP A 492 -4.88 27.68 -1.52
N TYR A 493 -5.85 26.98 -2.11
CA TYR A 493 -5.77 26.41 -3.45
C TYR A 493 -6.54 27.27 -4.46
N GLU A 494 -6.00 27.42 -5.66
CA GLU A 494 -6.81 27.71 -6.86
C GLU A 494 -6.95 26.44 -7.70
N GLU A 495 -8.20 26.09 -8.04
CA GLU A 495 -8.52 25.07 -9.04
C GLU A 495 -8.60 25.73 -10.43
N GLU A 496 -7.78 25.28 -11.39
CA GLU A 496 -7.99 25.62 -12.80
C GLU A 496 -8.73 24.48 -13.52
N GLU A 497 -10.01 24.69 -13.82
CA GLU A 497 -10.77 23.88 -14.78
C GLU A 497 -10.46 24.34 -16.22
N GLU A 498 -9.79 23.50 -17.02
CA GLU A 498 -9.70 23.72 -18.48
C GLU A 498 -10.97 23.21 -19.18
N GLU A 499 -11.95 24.09 -19.41
CA GLU A 499 -13.03 23.86 -20.39
C GLU A 499 -12.50 23.94 -21.83
N GLY A 500 -12.54 22.82 -22.55
CA GLY A 500 -12.21 22.78 -23.97
C GLY A 500 -13.36 23.26 -24.86
N THR A 501 -13.18 24.40 -25.55
CA THR A 501 -14.11 24.85 -26.59
C THR A 501 -13.69 24.39 -27.99
N HIS A 502 -14.62 23.76 -28.71
CA HIS A 502 -14.43 23.32 -30.09
C HIS A 502 -14.62 24.49 -31.07
N ALA A 503 -13.71 24.65 -32.03
CA ALA A 503 -13.95 25.41 -33.26
C ALA A 503 -13.38 24.67 -34.49
N ASP A 504 -14.22 24.51 -35.50
CA ASP A 504 -13.94 23.83 -36.77
C ASP A 504 -13.42 24.84 -37.83
N SER A 505 -12.42 24.46 -38.63
CA SER A 505 -12.42 24.79 -40.07
C SER A 505 -11.31 24.08 -40.87
N THR A 506 -11.72 23.44 -41.95
CA THR A 506 -10.85 22.91 -43.02
C THR A 506 -10.26 24.01 -43.92
N LYS A 507 -9.00 23.86 -44.37
CA LYS A 507 -8.59 24.14 -45.78
C LYS A 507 -7.19 23.63 -46.17
N HIS A 508 -7.01 23.36 -47.46
CA HIS A 508 -5.78 22.88 -48.13
C HIS A 508 -4.60 23.87 -48.10
N SER A 509 -3.36 23.37 -48.17
CA SER A 509 -2.49 23.55 -49.38
C SER A 509 -1.13 22.83 -49.28
N GLU A 510 -0.37 22.89 -50.38
CA GLU A 510 0.59 21.93 -50.91
C GLU A 510 2.00 21.86 -50.28
N LYS A 511 2.60 20.67 -50.45
CA LYS A 511 4.03 20.36 -50.68
C LYS A 511 5.04 21.53 -50.68
N ARG A 512 6.13 21.36 -49.93
CA ARG A 512 7.49 21.65 -50.45
C ARG A 512 8.55 20.69 -49.91
N LYS A 513 9.30 20.07 -50.83
CA LYS A 513 10.52 19.29 -50.51
C LYS A 513 11.65 20.24 -50.11
N LYS A 514 12.47 19.83 -49.14
CA LYS A 514 13.93 20.07 -49.14
C LYS A 514 14.64 18.82 -48.60
N LYS A 515 15.88 18.62 -49.06
CA LYS A 515 16.68 17.39 -48.90
C LYS A 515 18.14 17.77 -48.63
N SER A 516 18.71 17.22 -47.57
CA SER A 516 20.14 17.10 -47.25
C SER A 516 20.19 16.03 -46.13
N VAL A 517 20.68 14.80 -46.31
CA VAL A 517 22.00 14.31 -46.82
C VAL A 517 23.12 14.59 -45.82
N ASP A 518 23.98 13.57 -45.63
CA ASP A 518 25.12 13.36 -44.72
C ASP A 518 24.72 12.38 -43.57
N ASP A 519 24.70 11.05 -43.76
CA ASP A 519 25.79 10.06 -43.97
C ASP A 519 26.93 10.12 -42.93
N TYR A 520 27.08 9.07 -42.08
CA TYR A 520 28.07 7.99 -42.27
C TYR A 520 27.99 6.89 -41.16
N ASP A 521 28.37 5.66 -41.54
CA ASP A 521 28.37 4.41 -40.75
C ASP A 521 29.39 4.36 -39.58
N TYR A 522 29.22 3.40 -38.63
CA TYR A 522 30.08 2.19 -38.58
C TYR A 522 29.61 1.10 -37.59
N ASP A 523 29.28 -0.07 -38.16
CA ASP A 523 29.44 -1.49 -37.78
C ASP A 523 29.06 -2.11 -36.41
N GLU A 524 28.42 -3.27 -36.56
CA GLU A 524 28.45 -4.45 -35.66
C GLU A 524 29.69 -5.32 -35.94
N ASP A 525 30.32 -5.92 -34.91
CA ASP A 525 30.76 -7.33 -34.84
C ASP A 525 31.89 -7.56 -33.81
N ALA A 526 31.58 -8.29 -32.72
CA ALA A 526 32.49 -9.12 -31.90
C ALA A 526 31.72 -9.93 -30.82
#